data_AF-A0A2M7GT66-F1
#
_entry.id   AF-A0A2M7GT66-F1
#
_cell.length_a   1.000
_cell.length_b   1.000
_cell.length_c   1.000
_cell.angle_alpha   90.00
_cell.angle_beta   90.00
_cell.angle_gamma   90.00
#
_symmetry.space_group_name_H-M   'P 1'
#
loop_
_entity.id
_entity.type
_entity.pdbx_description
1 polymer ?
#
loop_
_entity_poly.entity_id
_entity_poly.type
_entity_poly.pdbx_seq_one_letter_code
_entity_poly.pdbx_strand_id
1 'polypeptide(L)'
;MTDPQSLLDAPQPPETLAAPEPAPDPSGGGAAPDYLPAKFWDAEAGQARVEDLARSYAALERRLGAAGGDTVPDDPAGYRIAPAMEGLTPDPEVNARLMEAGFTQAQAQLVYDLAAEKLAPLVQDLAAETVQG
;
A
#
# COMPACT_ATOMS: atom_id res chain seq x y z
N MET A 1 -53.10 18.41 -48.67
CA MET A 1 -51.66 18.36 -49.03
C MET A 1 -50.97 17.83 -47.79
N THR A 2 -50.83 16.51 -47.75
CA THR A 2 -50.52 15.73 -46.54
C THR A 2 -49.00 15.69 -46.37
N ASP A 3 -48.55 16.09 -45.18
CA ASP A 3 -47.13 16.19 -44.81
C ASP A 3 -46.50 14.79 -44.71
N PRO A 4 -45.43 14.46 -45.47
CA PRO A 4 -44.84 13.12 -45.50
C PRO A 4 -43.73 12.90 -44.46
N GLN A 5 -43.81 13.53 -43.27
CA GLN A 5 -42.93 13.24 -42.12
C GLN A 5 -43.66 12.48 -41.00
N SER A 6 -44.47 11.49 -41.38
CA SER A 6 -44.94 10.44 -40.47
C SER A 6 -44.01 9.24 -40.57
N LEU A 7 -42.77 9.38 -40.09
CA LEU A 7 -41.80 8.29 -40.01
C LEU A 7 -41.12 8.30 -38.62
N LEU A 8 -41.58 7.38 -37.77
CA LEU A 8 -40.77 6.70 -36.75
C LEU A 8 -40.23 7.56 -35.59
N ASP A 9 -41.13 7.96 -34.69
CA ASP A 9 -40.76 8.02 -33.26
C ASP A 9 -41.51 6.88 -32.56
N ALA A 10 -40.91 5.68 -32.65
CA ALA A 10 -41.32 4.55 -31.85
C ALA A 10 -40.68 4.70 -30.46
N PRO A 11 -41.39 4.36 -29.36
CA PRO A 11 -40.77 4.35 -28.05
C PRO A 11 -39.57 3.41 -28.08
N GLN A 12 -38.38 3.93 -27.75
CA GLN A 12 -37.19 3.11 -27.60
C GLN A 12 -37.50 2.02 -26.57
N PRO A 13 -37.28 0.72 -26.88
CA PRO A 13 -37.44 -0.32 -25.88
C PRO A 13 -36.55 -0.01 -24.68
N PRO A 14 -36.94 -0.37 -23.45
CA PRO A 14 -36.06 -0.19 -22.31
C PRO A 14 -34.74 -0.87 -22.64
N GLU A 15 -33.63 -0.14 -22.47
CA GLU A 15 -32.31 -0.74 -22.44
C GLU A 15 -32.41 -1.95 -21.50
N THR A 16 -32.42 -3.13 -22.10
CA THR A 16 -32.20 -4.36 -21.36
C THR A 16 -30.82 -4.13 -20.76
N LEU A 17 -30.79 -3.83 -19.45
CA LEU A 17 -29.61 -3.96 -18.62
C LEU A 17 -28.98 -5.26 -19.10
N ALA A 18 -27.86 -5.13 -19.83
CA ALA A 18 -27.09 -6.26 -20.28
C ALA A 18 -26.92 -7.11 -19.03
N ALA A 19 -27.48 -8.32 -19.06
CA ALA A 19 -27.25 -9.29 -18.01
C ALA A 19 -25.74 -9.24 -17.72
N PRO A 20 -25.30 -9.19 -16.45
CA PRO A 20 -23.89 -9.20 -16.15
C PRO A 20 -23.27 -10.30 -17.01
N GLU A 21 -22.23 -9.95 -17.79
CA GLU A 21 -21.52 -10.93 -18.61
C GLU A 21 -21.35 -12.18 -17.76
N PRO A 22 -21.74 -13.36 -18.28
CA PRO A 22 -21.62 -14.58 -17.49
C PRO A 22 -20.17 -14.63 -17.01
N ALA A 23 -20.00 -14.61 -15.68
CA ALA A 23 -18.72 -14.84 -15.07
C ALA A 23 -18.12 -16.08 -15.77
N PRO A 24 -16.84 -16.03 -16.18
CA PRO A 24 -16.25 -17.13 -16.96
C PRO A 24 -16.56 -18.45 -16.25
N ASP A 25 -17.17 -19.39 -16.98
CA ASP A 25 -17.54 -20.71 -16.49
C ASP A 25 -16.34 -21.34 -15.75
N PRO A 26 -16.46 -21.72 -14.47
CA PRO A 26 -15.34 -22.28 -13.72
C PRO A 26 -15.13 -23.78 -14.02
N SER A 27 -15.66 -24.31 -15.11
CA SER A 27 -15.64 -25.75 -15.39
C SER A 27 -14.90 -26.08 -16.69
N GLY A 28 -13.70 -26.63 -16.54
CA GLY A 28 -13.13 -27.51 -17.57
C GLY A 28 -11.61 -27.50 -17.68
N GLY A 29 -10.92 -28.18 -16.76
CA GLY A 29 -9.59 -28.78 -16.96
C GLY A 29 -8.59 -27.93 -17.76
N GLY A 30 -8.25 -26.74 -17.26
CA GLY A 30 -7.31 -25.83 -17.89
C GLY A 30 -6.03 -25.69 -17.07
N ALA A 31 -4.93 -25.29 -17.71
CA ALA A 31 -3.71 -24.93 -17.00
C ALA A 31 -3.96 -23.79 -15.98
N ALA A 32 -3.09 -23.70 -14.97
CA ALA A 32 -3.18 -22.65 -13.97
C ALA A 32 -3.19 -21.25 -14.62
N PRO A 33 -4.06 -20.33 -14.18
CA PRO A 33 -4.03 -18.93 -14.62
C PRO A 33 -2.68 -18.28 -14.30
N ASP A 34 -2.24 -17.33 -15.14
CA ASP A 34 -0.90 -16.70 -15.01
C ASP A 34 -0.68 -15.97 -13.67
N TYR A 35 -1.75 -15.47 -13.06
CA TYR A 35 -1.69 -14.76 -11.76
C TYR A 35 -1.67 -15.70 -10.56
N LEU A 36 -1.93 -17.00 -10.74
CA LEU A 36 -2.08 -17.96 -9.65
C LEU A 36 -0.83 -18.85 -9.56
N PRO A 37 -0.01 -18.70 -8.51
CA PRO A 37 1.14 -19.56 -8.32
C PRO A 37 0.77 -21.04 -8.33
N ALA A 38 1.59 -21.87 -8.97
CA ALA A 38 1.34 -23.31 -9.15
C ALA A 38 1.03 -24.07 -7.84
N LYS A 39 1.55 -23.60 -6.69
CA LYS A 39 1.26 -24.18 -5.36
C LYS A 39 -0.22 -24.06 -4.95
N PHE A 40 -0.96 -23.11 -5.50
CA PHE A 40 -2.38 -22.87 -5.24
C PHE A 40 -3.28 -23.38 -6.38
N TRP A 41 -2.73 -24.05 -7.39
CA TRP A 41 -3.51 -24.68 -8.45
C TRP A 41 -3.60 -26.18 -8.22
N ASP A 42 -4.80 -26.73 -8.36
CA ASP A 42 -5.03 -28.16 -8.41
C ASP A 42 -5.23 -28.59 -9.86
N ALA A 43 -4.23 -29.25 -10.44
CA ALA A 43 -4.27 -29.69 -11.83
C ALA A 43 -5.20 -30.91 -12.04
N GLU A 44 -5.48 -31.67 -10.98
CA GLU A 44 -6.35 -32.85 -11.05
C GLU A 44 -7.82 -32.43 -11.00
N ALA A 45 -8.15 -31.49 -10.11
CA ALA A 45 -9.50 -30.94 -10.00
C ALA A 45 -9.75 -29.74 -10.95
N GLY A 46 -8.70 -29.19 -11.57
CA GLY A 46 -8.80 -28.04 -12.47
C GLY A 46 -9.28 -26.77 -11.79
N GLN A 47 -8.99 -26.61 -10.49
CA GLN A 47 -9.48 -25.51 -9.66
C GLN A 47 -8.39 -24.93 -8.77
N ALA A 48 -8.60 -23.71 -8.27
CA ALA A 48 -7.75 -23.13 -7.24
C ALA A 48 -7.94 -23.86 -5.89
N ARG A 49 -6.84 -24.04 -5.15
CA ARG A 49 -6.82 -24.52 -3.77
C ARG A 49 -7.15 -23.35 -2.82
N VAL A 50 -8.44 -23.10 -2.64
CA VAL A 50 -8.95 -21.94 -1.89
C VAL A 50 -8.48 -21.97 -0.43
N GLU A 51 -8.46 -23.14 0.21
CA GLU A 51 -8.06 -23.32 1.60
C GLU A 51 -6.57 -23.00 1.83
N ASP A 52 -5.71 -23.42 0.90
CA ASP A 52 -4.27 -23.13 0.97
C ASP A 52 -4.00 -21.63 0.76
N LEU A 53 -4.74 -21.01 -0.18
CA LEU A 53 -4.67 -19.58 -0.42
C LEU A 53 -5.10 -18.78 0.83
N ALA A 54 -6.24 -19.12 1.42
CA ALA A 54 -6.74 -18.49 2.63
C ALA A 54 -5.76 -18.64 3.81
N ARG A 55 -5.16 -19.82 3.97
CA ARG A 55 -4.13 -20.05 5.00
C ARG A 55 -2.87 -19.21 4.74
N SER A 56 -2.43 -19.11 3.49
CA SER A 56 -1.28 -18.28 3.12
C SER A 56 -1.55 -16.79 3.35
N TYR A 57 -2.76 -16.32 3.07
CA TYR A 57 -3.16 -14.95 3.32
C TYR A 57 -3.20 -14.64 4.82
N ALA A 58 -3.84 -15.48 5.64
CA ALA A 58 -3.85 -15.29 7.10
C ALA A 58 -2.44 -15.32 7.71
N ALA A 59 -1.53 -16.14 7.16
CA ALA A 59 -0.13 -16.14 7.57
C ALA A 59 0.61 -14.85 7.18
N LEU A 60 0.31 -14.29 6.00
CA LEU A 60 0.83 -13.01 5.54
C LEU A 60 0.30 -11.87 6.44
N GLU A 61 -0.99 -11.82 6.71
CA GLU A 61 -1.60 -10.83 7.62
C GLU A 61 -1.00 -10.91 9.02
N ARG A 62 -0.81 -12.11 9.56
CA ARG A 62 -0.12 -12.29 10.84
C ARG A 62 1.32 -11.78 10.80
N ARG A 63 2.04 -11.98 9.69
CA ARG A 63 3.41 -11.47 9.54
C ARG A 63 3.44 -9.94 9.42
N LEU A 64 2.54 -9.35 8.64
CA LEU A 64 2.42 -7.90 8.47
C LEU A 64 1.94 -7.22 9.76
N GLY A 65 0.99 -7.83 10.47
CA GLY A 65 0.50 -7.36 11.76
C GLY A 65 1.53 -7.54 12.89
N ALA A 66 2.29 -8.64 12.90
CA ALA A 66 3.38 -8.85 13.88
C ALA A 66 4.60 -7.97 13.62
N ALA A 67 4.82 -7.56 12.35
CA ALA A 67 5.76 -6.49 12.00
C ALA A 67 5.26 -5.09 12.39
N GLY A 68 4.14 -5.01 13.14
CA GLY A 68 3.65 -3.79 13.76
C GLY A 68 2.73 -2.93 12.89
N GLY A 69 2.25 -3.44 11.73
CA GLY A 69 1.50 -2.59 10.79
C GLY A 69 2.29 -1.35 10.38
N ASP A 70 3.61 -1.41 10.54
CA ASP A 70 4.51 -0.29 10.44
C ASP A 70 4.86 -0.18 8.96
N THR A 71 3.90 0.30 8.19
CA THR A 71 4.08 0.58 6.78
C THR A 71 4.76 1.93 6.63
N VAL A 72 5.30 2.14 5.44
CA VAL A 72 5.66 3.49 5.00
C VAL A 72 4.39 4.33 5.01
N PRO A 73 4.39 5.55 5.58
CA PRO A 73 3.26 6.47 5.48
C PRO A 73 2.92 6.81 4.02
N ASP A 74 1.67 7.15 3.74
CA ASP A 74 1.24 7.60 2.40
C ASP A 74 1.72 9.02 2.04
N ASP A 75 2.15 9.78 3.05
CA ASP A 75 2.64 11.16 2.92
C ASP A 75 3.84 11.40 3.85
N PRO A 76 4.87 12.18 3.44
CA PRO A 76 6.04 12.46 4.28
C PRO A 76 5.72 13.16 5.61
N ALA A 77 4.65 13.95 5.69
CA ALA A 77 4.21 14.56 6.94
C ALA A 77 3.50 13.56 7.87
N GLY A 78 3.23 12.34 7.40
CA GLY A 78 2.61 11.27 8.15
C GLY A 78 3.51 10.63 9.22
N TYR A 79 4.83 10.89 9.18
CA TYR A 79 5.73 10.42 10.23
C TYR A 79 5.47 11.15 11.55
N ARG A 80 5.03 10.40 12.56
CA ARG A 80 4.86 10.86 13.94
C ARG A 80 6.19 10.73 14.68
N ILE A 81 7.08 11.70 14.45
CA ILE A 81 8.39 11.75 15.11
C ILE A 81 8.28 12.47 16.45
N ALA A 82 8.76 11.84 17.52
CA ALA A 82 8.93 12.44 18.84
C ALA A 82 10.44 12.68 19.08
N PRO A 83 10.96 13.90 18.87
CA PRO A 83 12.39 14.15 18.99
C PRO A 83 12.88 14.04 20.44
N ALA A 84 14.00 13.35 20.66
CA ALA A 84 14.61 13.14 21.96
C ALA A 84 15.59 14.25 22.39
N MET A 85 15.70 15.34 21.61
CA MET A 85 16.64 16.44 21.83
C MET A 85 15.96 17.79 21.56
N GLU A 86 16.24 18.78 22.42
CA GLU A 86 15.80 20.16 22.21
C GLU A 86 16.49 20.80 20.99
N GLY A 87 15.70 21.38 20.09
CA GLY A 87 16.18 21.95 18.82
C GLY A 87 16.25 20.96 17.65
N LEU A 88 16.13 19.65 17.90
CA LEU A 88 15.92 18.67 16.83
C LEU A 88 14.41 18.60 16.54
N THR A 89 14.00 19.09 15.37
CA THR A 89 12.60 19.02 14.92
C THR A 89 12.48 18.11 13.70
N PRO A 90 11.33 17.46 13.49
CA PRO A 90 11.10 16.69 12.27
C PRO A 90 11.22 17.61 11.06
N ASP A 91 12.03 17.19 10.09
CA ASP A 91 12.30 17.95 8.88
C ASP A 91 11.54 17.33 7.68
N PRO A 92 10.74 18.11 6.93
CA PRO A 92 9.97 17.60 5.81
C PRO A 92 10.80 16.98 4.69
N GLU A 93 11.99 17.51 4.40
CA GLU A 93 12.86 16.99 3.36
C GLU A 93 13.51 15.67 3.78
N VAL A 94 13.93 15.57 5.04
CA VAL A 94 14.41 14.31 5.62
C VAL A 94 13.32 13.25 5.57
N ASN A 95 12.11 13.60 6.00
CA ASN A 95 10.97 12.68 5.99
C ASN A 95 10.60 12.24 4.57
N ALA A 96 10.66 13.13 3.58
CA ALA A 96 10.43 12.76 2.18
C ALA A 96 11.43 11.72 1.70
N ARG A 97 12.72 11.90 2.01
CA ARG A 97 13.77 10.92 1.66
C ARG A 97 13.61 9.59 2.38
N LEU A 98 13.21 9.61 3.66
CA LEU A 98 12.91 8.38 4.41
C LEU A 98 11.75 7.61 3.75
N MET A 99 10.70 8.31 3.33
CA MET A 99 9.56 7.72 2.63
C MET A 99 9.96 7.13 1.27
N GLU A 100 10.72 7.87 0.46
CA GLU A 100 11.26 7.39 -0.82
C GLU A 100 12.15 6.15 -0.64
N ALA A 101 12.88 6.07 0.47
CA ALA A 101 13.69 4.92 0.83
C ALA A 101 12.88 3.75 1.42
N GLY A 102 11.57 3.91 1.61
CA GLY A 102 10.68 2.88 2.13
C GLY A 102 10.80 2.65 3.63
N PHE A 103 11.23 3.67 4.40
CA PHE A 103 11.33 3.54 5.84
C PHE A 103 9.95 3.50 6.50
N THR A 104 9.77 2.56 7.41
CA THR A 104 8.57 2.48 8.25
C THR A 104 8.56 3.59 9.29
N GLN A 105 7.41 3.79 9.95
CA GLN A 105 7.29 4.77 11.03
C GLN A 105 8.31 4.56 12.17
N ALA A 106 8.50 3.33 12.66
CA ALA A 106 9.48 3.03 13.70
C ALA A 106 10.92 3.20 13.20
N GLN A 107 11.20 2.87 11.95
CA GLN A 107 12.53 3.08 11.36
C GLN A 107 12.85 4.58 11.25
N ALA A 108 11.89 5.40 10.83
CA ALA A 108 12.05 6.85 10.79
C ALA A 108 12.30 7.42 12.20
N GLN A 109 11.51 7.02 13.20
CA GLN A 109 11.73 7.41 14.59
C GLN A 109 13.15 7.04 15.06
N LEU A 110 13.61 5.82 14.77
CA LEU A 110 14.95 5.36 15.14
C LEU A 110 16.05 6.25 14.54
N VAL A 111 15.90 6.74 13.30
CA VAL A 111 16.88 7.66 12.70
C VAL A 111 16.97 8.96 13.50
N TYR A 112 15.84 9.54 13.92
CA TYR A 112 15.82 10.75 14.74
C TYR A 112 16.38 10.51 16.15
N ASP A 113 16.10 9.35 16.76
CA ASP A 113 16.66 8.97 18.05
C ASP A 113 18.19 8.85 17.96
N LEU A 114 18.70 8.18 16.93
CA LEU A 114 20.15 8.05 16.69
C LEU A 114 20.79 9.41 16.39
N ALA A 115 20.10 10.29 15.66
CA ALA A 115 20.57 11.65 15.44
C ALA A 115 20.70 12.40 16.77
N ALA A 116 19.69 12.31 17.65
CA ALA A 116 19.76 12.92 18.98
C ALA A 116 20.95 12.38 19.80
N GLU A 117 21.14 11.07 19.83
CA GLU A 117 22.23 10.43 20.58
C GLU A 117 23.62 10.86 20.10
N LYS A 118 23.81 11.06 18.78
CA LYS A 118 25.12 11.35 18.19
C LYS A 118 25.40 12.84 18.03
N LEU A 119 24.39 13.66 17.76
CA LEU A 119 24.55 15.09 17.58
C LEU A 119 24.68 15.84 18.92
N ALA A 120 24.04 15.36 19.99
CA ALA A 120 24.10 15.99 21.32
C ALA A 120 25.53 16.27 21.81
N PRO A 121 26.43 15.27 21.87
CA PRO A 121 27.80 15.51 22.35
C PRO A 121 28.57 16.46 21.43
N LEU A 122 28.40 16.35 20.10
CA LEU A 122 29.11 17.19 19.14
C LEU A 122 28.76 18.68 19.29
N VAL A 123 27.48 18.99 19.52
CA VAL A 123 27.02 20.36 19.74
C VAL A 123 27.56 20.92 21.07
N GLN A 124 27.61 20.09 22.11
CA GLN A 124 28.17 20.48 23.42
C GLN A 124 29.67 20.79 23.31
N ASP A 125 30.43 19.99 22.57
CA ASP A 125 31.86 20.20 22.34
C ASP A 125 32.12 21.53 21.59
N LEU A 126 31.36 21.80 20.52
CA LEU A 126 31.44 23.05 19.75
C LEU A 126 31.07 24.29 20.58
N ALA A 127 30.03 24.18 21.42
CA ALA A 127 29.64 25.25 22.33
C ALA A 127 30.70 25.52 23.41
N ALA A 128 31.41 24.49 23.87
CA ALA A 128 32.48 24.63 24.85
C ALA A 128 33.74 25.31 24.26
N GLU A 129 34.08 25.03 23.00
CA GLU A 129 35.19 25.70 22.29
C GLU A 129 34.92 27.21 22.09
N THR A 130 33.70 27.57 21.71
CA THR A 130 33.35 28.99 21.41
C THR A 130 33.23 29.89 22.64
N VAL A 131 33.12 29.32 23.85
CA VAL A 131 33.13 30.08 25.12
C VAL A 131 34.56 30.31 25.64
N GLN A 132 35.56 29.59 25.13
CA GLN A 132 36.96 29.66 25.60
C GLN A 132 37.92 30.41 24.67
N GLY A 133 37.48 30.87 23.50
CA GLY A 133 38.27 31.69 22.56
C GLY A 133 37.80 33.14 22.52
#